data_AF-A0A4D4LRW7-F1
#
_entry.id   AF-A0A4D4LRW7-F1
#
_cell.length_a   1.000
_cell.length_b   1.000
_cell.length_c   1.000
_cell.angle_alpha   90.00
_cell.angle_beta   90.00
_cell.angle_gamma   90.00
#
_symmetry.space_group_name_H-M   'P 1'
#
loop_
_entity.id
_entity.type
_entity.pdbx_description
1 polymer ?
#
loop_
_entity_poly.entity_id
_entity_poly.type
_entity_poly.pdbx_seq_one_letter_code
_entity_poly.pdbx_strand_id
1 'polypeptide(L)' 'MSQQQPVYVDTDAVVGWTAHLHTSLHRSQSIGSMLRGGSGEAVQLKLEGDGYVVVRPSEATPQKVQQH' A
#
# COMPACT_ATOMS: atom_id res chain seq x y z
N MET A 1 -15.47 -19.33 -12.90
CA MET A 1 -15.31 -17.86 -12.94
C MET A 1 -14.21 -17.52 -11.96
N SER A 2 -13.11 -16.92 -12.43
CA SER A 2 -12.02 -16.50 -11.56
C SER A 2 -12.53 -15.40 -10.62
N GLN A 3 -12.60 -15.68 -9.33
CA GLN A 3 -12.92 -14.67 -8.31
C GLN A 3 -11.81 -13.63 -8.31
N GLN A 4 -12.08 -12.45 -8.85
CA GLN A 4 -11.13 -11.35 -8.79
C GLN A 4 -11.07 -10.83 -7.37
N GLN A 5 -9.95 -11.10 -6.72
CA GLN A 5 -9.72 -10.67 -5.37
C GLN A 5 -9.31 -9.19 -5.35
N PRO A 6 -9.76 -8.42 -4.35
CA PRO A 6 -9.30 -7.05 -4.16
C PRO A 6 -7.79 -7.01 -3.97
N VAL A 7 -7.16 -5.99 -4.56
CA VAL A 7 -5.75 -5.66 -4.30
C VAL A 7 -5.68 -4.43 -3.40
N TYR A 8 -4.77 -4.46 -2.44
CA TYR A 8 -4.51 -3.36 -1.52
C TYR A 8 -3.12 -2.80 -1.78
N VAL A 9 -3.01 -1.49 -1.99
CA VAL A 9 -1.75 -0.81 -2.28
C VAL A 9 -1.63 0.43 -1.41
N ASP A 10 -0.43 0.73 -0.92
CA ASP A 10 -0.16 1.97 -0.18
C ASP A 10 -0.43 3.19 -1.08
N THR A 11 -1.10 4.20 -0.53
CA THR A 11 -1.58 5.35 -1.32
C THR A 11 -0.46 6.17 -1.97
N ASP A 12 0.76 6.15 -1.41
CA ASP A 12 1.95 6.83 -1.93
C ASP A 12 2.72 6.02 -2.99
N ALA A 13 2.46 4.71 -3.09
CA ALA A 13 3.09 3.81 -4.05
C ALA A 13 2.31 3.69 -5.37
N VAL A 14 1.06 4.15 -5.42
CA VAL A 14 0.22 4.03 -6.64
C VAL A 14 0.63 5.08 -7.69
N VAL A 15 0.90 4.62 -8.90
CA VAL A 15 1.18 5.49 -10.07
C VAL A 15 -0.09 5.72 -10.89
N GLY A 16 -0.91 4.68 -11.04
CA GLY A 16 -2.18 4.75 -11.79
C GLY A 16 -2.89 3.40 -11.86
N TRP A 17 -4.14 3.40 -12.31
CA TRP A 17 -4.98 2.21 -12.40
C TRP A 17 -6.03 2.33 -13.51
N THR A 18 -6.62 1.20 -13.91
CA THR A 18 -7.73 1.17 -14.87
C THR A 18 -8.96 1.93 -14.33
N ALA A 19 -9.51 2.87 -15.10
CA ALA A 19 -10.51 3.83 -14.62
C ALA A 19 -11.80 3.22 -14.04
N HIS A 20 -12.23 2.05 -14.52
CA HIS A 20 -13.46 1.40 -14.06
C HIS A 20 -13.27 0.47 -12.85
N LEU A 21 -12.08 0.42 -12.25
CA LEU A 21 -11.90 -0.27 -10.98
C LEU A 21 -12.65 0.46 -9.87
N HIS A 22 -13.38 -0.30 -9.04
CA HIS A 22 -13.99 0.24 -7.85
C HIS A 22 -12.90 0.49 -6.80
N THR A 23 -12.83 1.71 -6.27
CA THR A 23 -11.77 2.14 -5.33
C THR A 23 -12.35 2.58 -3.99
N SER A 24 -11.70 2.16 -2.91
CA SER A 24 -12.05 2.60 -1.55
C SER A 24 -10.81 2.68 -0.66
N LEU A 25 -10.82 3.55 0.35
CA LEU A 25 -9.75 3.59 1.34
C LEU A 25 -9.98 2.52 2.40
N HIS A 26 -8.93 1.77 2.69
CA HIS A 26 -8.89 0.77 3.74
C HIS A 26 -7.85 1.19 4.78
N ARG A 27 -8.30 1.44 6.01
CA ARG A 27 -7.42 1.74 7.13
C ARG A 27 -7.14 0.44 7.88
N SER A 28 -5.87 0.07 7.97
CA SER A 28 -5.42 -1.06 8.78
C SER A 28 -4.64 -0.56 9.99
N GLN A 29 -4.75 -1.31 11.09
CA GLN A 29 -3.93 -1.12 12.27
C GLN A 29 -2.85 -2.20 12.26
N SER A 30 -1.61 -1.81 12.05
CA SER A 30 -0.48 -2.73 12.03
C SER A 30 0.22 -2.72 13.40
N ILE A 31 0.17 -3.88 14.08
CA ILE A 31 0.84 -4.13 15.37
C ILE A 31 2.37 -3.95 15.26
N GLY A 32 2.96 -4.30 14.11
CA GLY A 32 4.41 -4.17 13.87
C GLY A 32 4.93 -2.73 13.84
N SER A 33 4.08 -1.76 13.48
CA SER A 33 4.45 -0.34 13.46
C SER A 33 4.53 0.26 14.87
N MET A 34 3.79 -0.30 15.84
CA MET A 34 3.94 0.08 17.25
C MET A 34 5.32 -0.32 17.78
N LEU A 35 5.86 -1.47 17.34
CA LEU A 35 7.20 -1.94 17.75
C LEU A 35 8.34 -1.07 17.19
N ARG A 36 8.11 -0.32 16.10
CA ARG A 36 9.09 0.59 15.48
C ARG A 36 8.86 2.06 15.84
N GLY A 37 7.94 2.36 16.77
CA GLY A 37 7.69 3.72 17.26
C GLY A 37 6.83 4.60 16.34
N GLY A 38 6.06 4.01 15.41
CA GLY A 38 5.11 4.73 14.56
C GLY A 38 3.66 4.57 15.02
N SER A 39 2.76 5.43 14.53
CA SER A 39 1.33 5.50 14.95
C SER A 39 0.50 4.23 14.68
N GLY A 40 1.04 3.22 13.99
CA GLY A 40 0.33 1.96 13.74
C GLY A 40 -0.75 2.01 12.65
N GLU A 41 -1.18 3.20 12.24
CA GLU A 41 -2.21 3.38 11.22
C GLU A 41 -1.62 3.39 9.81
N ALA A 42 -2.02 2.45 8.97
CA ALA A 42 -1.72 2.43 7.54
C ALA A 42 -3.00 2.70 6.75
N VAL A 43 -2.91 3.53 5.71
CA VAL A 43 -3.99 3.78 4.77
C VAL A 43 -3.62 3.20 3.43
N GLN A 44 -4.43 2.26 2.96
CA GLN A 44 -4.24 1.54 1.71
C GLN A 44 -5.42 1.82 0.79
N LEU A 45 -5.17 1.88 -0.51
CA LEU A 45 -6.19 1.90 -1.54
C LEU A 45 -6.60 0.45 -1.88
N LYS A 46 -7.88 0.13 -1.73
CA LYS A 46 -8.48 -1.13 -2.16
C LYS A 46 -9.00 -0.95 -3.59
N LEU A 47 -8.61 -1.84 -4.50
CA LEU A 47 -9.04 -1.83 -5.90
C LEU A 47 -9.73 -3.16 -6.26
N GLU A 48 -10.92 -3.09 -6.85
CA GLU A 48 -11.77 -4.24 -7.20
C GLU A 48 -12.29 -4.17 -8.65
N GLY A 49 -12.27 -5.30 -9.34
CA GLY A 49 -12.75 -5.46 -10.72
C GLY A 49 -11.67 -5.89 -11.72
N ASP A 50 -12.05 -5.95 -12.99
CA ASP A 50 -11.18 -6.27 -14.12
C ASP A 50 -10.28 -5.11 -14.50
N GLY A 51 -8.97 -5.24 -14.28
CA GLY A 51 -8.02 -4.22 -14.70
C GLY A 51 -6.62 -4.42 -14.14
N TYR A 52 -5.82 -3.36 -14.25
CA TYR A 52 -4.43 -3.35 -13.77
C TYR A 52 -4.18 -2.16 -12.86
N VAL A 53 -3.22 -2.35 -11.95
CA VAL A 53 -2.70 -1.32 -11.05
C VAL A 53 -1.21 -1.22 -11.27
N VAL A 54 -0.73 0.00 -11.54
CA VAL A 54 0.70 0.29 -11.70
C VAL A 54 1.19 0.90 -10.40
N VAL A 55 2.20 0.26 -9.82
CA VAL A 55 2.80 0.68 -8.56
C VAL A 55 4.27 1.00 -8.78
N ARG A 56 4.78 1.96 -8.01
CA ARG A 56 6.21 2.19 -7.85
C ARG A 56 6.64 1.62 -6.51
N PRO A 57 7.64 0.73 -6.46
CA PRO A 57 8.28 0.38 -5.21
C PRO A 57 8.97 1.64 -4.65
N SER A 58 8.72 1.97 -3.39
CA SER A 58 9.49 2.99 -2.68
C SER A 58 10.71 2.32 -2.03
N GLU A 59 11.89 2.49 -2.61
CA GLU A 59 13.13 2.11 -1.92
C GLU A 59 13.43 3.14 -0.83
N ALA A 60 13.08 2.82 0.42
CA ALA A 60 13.81 3.39 1.55
C ALA A 60 15.13 2.63 1.65
N THR A 61 16.20 3.15 1.02
CA THR A 61 17.55 2.68 1.36
C THR A 61 17.72 2.92 2.85
N PRO A 62 18.00 1.90 3.69
CA PRO A 62 18.33 2.18 5.08
C PRO A 62 19.59 3.02 5.07
N GLN A 63 19.46 4.31 5.38
CA GLN A 63 20.61 5.15 5.64
C GLN A 63 21.23 4.58 6.90
N LYS A 64 22.25 3.75 6.72
CA LYS A 64 23.04 3.18 7.81
C LYS A 64 23.73 4.38 8.45
N VAL A 65 23.14 4.92 9.52
CA VAL A 65 23.77 5.97 10.32
C VAL A 65 24.92 5.29 11.04
N GLN A 66 26.07 5.21 10.37
CA GLN A 66 27.33 4.75 10.94
C GLN A 66 27.79 5.87 11.87
N GLN A 67 27.38 5.80 13.14
CA GLN A 67 27.88 6.68 14.20
C GLN A 67 29.35 6.33 14.46
N HIS A 68 30.22 7.34 14.33
CA HIS A 68 31.60 7.35 14.82
C HIS A 68 31.61 7.93 16.23
#